data_AF-A0A917ZFF0-F1
#
_entry.id   AF-A0A917ZFF0-F1
#
_cell.length_a   1.000
_cell.length_b   1.000
_cell.length_c   1.000
_cell.angle_alpha   90.00
_cell.angle_beta   90.00
_cell.angle_gamma   90.00
#
_symmetry.space_group_name_H-M   'P 1'
#
loop_
_entity.id
_entity.type
_entity.pdbx_description
1 polymer ?
#
loop_
_entity_poly.entity_id
_entity_poly.type
_entity_poly.pdbx_seq_one_letter_code
_entity_poly.pdbx_strand_id
1 'polypeptide(L)'
;MAIDALESWGELLPEAADKFRDLNEKRNHAIHFNPETDHNDKDLALEAIHLIQDIVNIQFAAFGTQPWYFCIPGEMYIKKEWEEKPLIKHIFIPNSLLVAPKHRVESVLPKIVVNDQFEYDDKEISDEEYYELRQNR
;
A
#
# COMPACT_ATOMS: atom_id res chain seq x y z
N MET A 1 -2.25 14.94 -17.32
CA MET A 1 -3.30 14.95 -16.27
C MET A 1 -2.66 14.60 -14.92
N ALA A 2 -3.40 14.59 -13.81
CA ALA A 2 -2.81 14.25 -12.49
C ALA A 2 -2.23 12.82 -12.45
N ILE A 3 -2.88 11.86 -13.13
CA ILE A 3 -2.42 10.47 -13.24
C ILE A 3 -1.01 10.40 -13.86
N ASP A 4 -0.79 11.09 -14.99
CA ASP A 4 0.50 11.06 -15.69
C ASP A 4 1.63 11.70 -14.87
N ALA A 5 1.32 12.73 -14.08
CA ALA A 5 2.30 13.35 -13.20
C ALA A 5 2.71 12.40 -12.06
N LEU A 6 1.74 11.73 -11.41
CA LEU A 6 2.01 10.80 -10.31
C LEU A 6 2.76 9.55 -10.78
N GLU A 7 2.42 9.04 -11.97
CA GLU A 7 3.16 7.94 -12.60
C GLU A 7 4.60 8.36 -12.94
N SER A 8 4.78 9.54 -13.56
CA SER A 8 6.11 10.07 -13.91
C SER A 8 6.99 10.34 -12.68
N TRP A 9 6.41 10.67 -11.53
CA TRP A 9 7.14 10.86 -10.28
C TRP A 9 7.46 9.53 -9.57
N GLY A 10 6.88 8.42 -10.03
CA GLY A 10 7.00 7.12 -9.39
C GLY A 10 6.17 6.97 -8.12
N GLU A 11 5.19 7.85 -7.90
CA GLU A 11 4.24 7.76 -6.78
C GLU A 11 3.08 6.81 -7.07
N LEU A 12 2.78 6.58 -8.35
CA LEU A 12 1.76 5.66 -8.82
C LEU A 12 2.43 4.52 -9.59
N LEU A 13 2.13 3.27 -9.22
CA LEU A 13 2.59 2.10 -9.96
C LEU A 13 1.95 2.10 -11.36
N PRO A 14 2.67 1.65 -12.41
CA PRO A 14 2.14 1.66 -13.77
C PRO A 14 0.80 0.93 -13.90
N GLU A 15 0.67 -0.22 -13.25
CA GLU A 15 -0.59 -0.98 -13.24
C GLU A 15 -1.75 -0.21 -12.60
N ALA A 16 -1.50 0.51 -11.49
CA ALA A 16 -2.51 1.35 -10.88
C ALA A 16 -2.87 2.55 -11.76
N ALA A 17 -1.90 3.13 -12.48
CA ALA A 17 -2.13 4.23 -13.41
C ALA A 17 -3.09 3.83 -14.53
N ASP A 18 -2.92 2.64 -15.10
CA ASP A 18 -3.81 2.10 -16.12
C ASP A 18 -5.23 1.89 -15.59
N LYS A 19 -5.38 1.32 -14.38
CA LYS A 19 -6.69 1.17 -13.75
C LYS A 19 -7.37 2.51 -13.45
N PHE A 20 -6.61 3.53 -13.06
CA PHE A 20 -7.15 4.88 -12.89
C PHE A 20 -7.64 5.50 -14.21
N ARG A 21 -6.99 5.19 -15.35
CA ARG A 21 -7.45 5.62 -16.67
C ARG A 21 -8.76 4.92 -17.05
N ASP A 22 -8.85 3.61 -16.85
CA ASP A 22 -10.09 2.83 -17.06
C ASP A 22 -11.24 3.39 -16.22
N LEU A 23 -10.97 3.70 -14.95
CA LEU A 23 -11.96 4.29 -14.05
C LEU A 23 -12.40 5.68 -14.50
N ASN A 24 -11.46 6.50 -15.01
CA ASN A 24 -11.76 7.83 -15.54
C ASN A 24 -12.68 7.76 -16.77
N GLU A 25 -12.48 6.79 -17.66
CA GLU A 25 -13.36 6.55 -18.81
C GLU A 25 -14.78 6.17 -18.36
N LYS A 26 -14.91 5.23 -17.43
CA LYS A 26 -16.21 4.81 -16.87
C LYS A 26 -16.92 5.97 -16.16
N ARG A 27 -16.18 6.78 -15.39
CA ARG A 27 -16.73 7.99 -14.76
C ARG A 27 -17.27 8.96 -15.81
N ASN A 28 -16.50 9.23 -16.86
CA ASN A 28 -16.92 10.15 -17.93
C ASN A 28 -18.14 9.61 -18.69
N HIS A 29 -18.23 8.29 -18.88
CA HIS A 29 -19.41 7.67 -19.47
C HIS A 29 -20.66 7.82 -18.59
N ALA A 30 -20.52 7.68 -17.27
CA ALA A 30 -21.64 7.71 -16.33
C ALA A 30 -22.24 9.11 -16.11
N ILE A 31 -21.47 10.19 -16.32
CA ILE A 31 -21.95 11.57 -16.10
C ILE A 31 -22.79 12.12 -17.27
N HIS A 32 -22.69 11.52 -18.46
CA HIS A 32 -23.49 11.92 -19.61
C HIS A 32 -24.77 11.07 -19.67
N PHE A 33 -25.92 11.73 -19.85
CA PHE A 33 -27.18 11.01 -20.01
C PHE A 33 -27.09 10.08 -21.23
N ASN A 34 -27.15 8.78 -20.97
CA ASN A 34 -27.12 7.73 -21.97
C ASN A 34 -28.18 6.67 -21.58
N PRO A 35 -29.18 6.40 -22.44
CA PRO A 35 -30.23 5.40 -22.18
C PRO A 35 -29.69 4.00 -21.86
N GLU A 36 -28.52 3.63 -22.40
CA GLU A 36 -27.89 2.34 -22.09
C GLU A 36 -27.38 2.27 -20.65
N THR A 37 -26.93 3.40 -20.09
CA THR A 37 -26.48 3.51 -18.70
C THR A 37 -27.65 3.42 -17.72
N ASP A 38 -28.86 3.82 -18.13
CA ASP A 38 -30.09 3.73 -17.32
C ASP A 38 -30.63 2.29 -17.25
N HIS A 39 -30.32 1.46 -18.25
CA HIS A 39 -30.71 0.05 -18.30
C HIS A 39 -29.67 -0.91 -17.69
N ASN A 40 -28.38 -0.54 -17.72
CA ASN A 40 -27.26 -1.39 -17.28
C ASN A 40 -26.48 -0.80 -16.08
N ASP A 41 -27.09 0.13 -15.34
CA ASP A 41 -26.46 0.87 -14.24
C ASP A 41 -25.75 -0.01 -13.22
N LYS A 42 -26.36 -1.14 -12.85
CA LYS A 42 -25.86 -2.08 -11.87
C LYS A 42 -24.56 -2.75 -12.29
N ASP A 43 -24.47 -3.24 -13.52
CA ASP A 43 -23.30 -3.98 -13.99
C ASP A 43 -22.12 -3.01 -14.19
N LEU A 44 -22.38 -1.82 -14.73
CA LEU A 44 -21.38 -0.76 -14.86
C LEU A 44 -20.86 -0.28 -13.50
N ALA A 45 -21.75 -0.16 -12.50
CA ALA A 45 -21.35 0.18 -11.13
C ALA A 45 -20.50 -0.92 -10.49
N LEU A 46 -20.87 -2.20 -10.67
CA LEU A 46 -20.10 -3.32 -10.14
C LEU A 46 -18.69 -3.38 -10.75
N GLU A 47 -18.58 -3.18 -12.06
CA GLU A 47 -17.27 -3.09 -12.73
C GLU A 47 -16.41 -1.96 -12.18
N ALA A 48 -16.99 -0.77 -11.94
CA ALA A 48 -16.27 0.35 -11.34
C ALA A 48 -15.83 0.04 -9.90
N ILE A 49 -16.64 -0.67 -9.12
CA ILE A 49 -16.27 -1.11 -7.76
C ILE A 49 -15.08 -2.06 -7.81
N HIS A 50 -15.08 -3.05 -8.70
CA HIS A 50 -13.95 -3.97 -8.86
C HIS A 50 -12.67 -3.22 -9.28
N LEU A 51 -12.77 -2.24 -10.18
CA LEU A 51 -11.62 -1.40 -10.56
C LEU A 51 -11.05 -0.62 -9.36
N ILE A 52 -11.91 -0.07 -8.49
CA ILE A 52 -11.46 0.61 -7.28
C ILE A 52 -10.76 -0.37 -6.33
N GLN A 53 -11.31 -1.58 -6.17
CA GLN A 53 -10.68 -2.62 -5.36
C GLN A 53 -9.30 -2.99 -5.89
N ASP A 54 -9.14 -3.15 -7.21
CA ASP A 54 -7.86 -3.43 -7.85
C ASP A 54 -6.85 -2.31 -7.59
N ILE A 55 -7.25 -1.05 -7.77
CA ILE A 55 -6.41 0.12 -7.48
C ILE A 55 -5.95 0.11 -6.01
N VAL A 56 -6.87 -0.14 -5.08
CA VAL A 56 -6.54 -0.22 -3.64
C VAL A 56 -5.55 -1.34 -3.36
N ASN A 57 -5.75 -2.52 -3.95
CA ASN A 57 -4.88 -3.67 -3.78
C ASN A 57 -3.47 -3.44 -4.36
N ILE A 58 -3.38 -2.84 -5.56
CA ILE A 58 -2.11 -2.59 -6.22
C ILE A 58 -1.32 -1.51 -5.47
N GLN A 59 -1.97 -0.39 -5.15
CA GLN A 59 -1.28 0.83 -4.73
C GLN A 59 -1.24 1.04 -3.21
N PHE A 60 -2.25 0.59 -2.48
CA PHE A 60 -2.47 0.96 -1.07
C PHE A 60 -2.55 -0.23 -0.11
N ALA A 61 -2.34 -1.46 -0.59
CA ALA A 61 -2.34 -2.64 0.28
C ALA A 61 -1.16 -2.60 1.27
N ALA A 62 -1.44 -2.93 2.53
CA ALA A 62 -0.41 -3.06 3.57
C ALA A 62 0.46 -4.33 3.43
N PHE A 63 0.08 -5.22 2.52
CA PHE A 63 0.74 -6.49 2.24
C PHE A 63 0.71 -6.77 0.74
N GLY A 64 1.78 -7.37 0.22
CA GLY A 64 1.91 -7.67 -1.19
C GLY A 64 3.36 -7.64 -1.66
N THR A 65 3.53 -7.48 -2.97
CA THR A 65 4.82 -7.51 -3.67
C THR A 65 5.25 -6.12 -4.16
N GLN A 66 4.63 -5.07 -3.61
CA GLN A 66 4.97 -3.69 -3.94
C GLN A 66 6.44 -3.38 -3.63
N PRO A 67 7.09 -2.52 -4.42
CA PRO A 67 8.54 -2.36 -4.39
C PRO A 67 9.06 -1.76 -3.08
N TRP A 68 8.21 -1.03 -2.35
CA TRP A 68 8.54 -0.42 -1.05
C TRP A 68 8.52 -1.39 0.12
N TYR A 69 8.18 -2.66 -0.09
CA TYR A 69 8.17 -3.65 0.97
C TYR A 69 9.33 -4.64 0.88
N PHE A 70 9.75 -5.10 2.06
CA PHE A 70 10.45 -6.37 2.24
C PHE A 70 9.69 -7.23 3.24
N CYS A 71 9.82 -8.56 3.09
CA CYS A 71 9.00 -9.52 3.81
C CYS A 71 9.86 -10.44 4.67
N ILE A 72 9.41 -10.63 5.91
CA ILE A 72 9.84 -11.66 6.83
C ILE A 72 8.64 -12.58 7.02
N PRO A 73 8.77 -13.91 7.15
CA PRO A 73 7.60 -14.79 7.26
C PRO A 73 6.59 -14.33 8.32
N GLY A 74 5.41 -13.89 7.87
CA GLY A 74 4.32 -13.37 8.70
C GLY A 74 4.31 -11.85 8.95
N GLU A 75 5.30 -11.11 8.45
CA GLU A 75 5.50 -9.67 8.72
C GLU A 75 5.97 -8.90 7.47
N MET A 76 5.42 -7.70 7.30
CA MET A 76 5.73 -6.81 6.18
C MET A 76 6.36 -5.52 6.73
N TYR A 77 7.46 -5.10 6.11
CA TYR A 77 8.20 -3.91 6.51
C TYR A 77 8.41 -2.97 5.34
N ILE A 78 8.38 -1.67 5.62
CA ILE A 78 8.73 -0.63 4.66
C ILE A 78 10.24 -0.59 4.54
N LYS A 79 10.75 -0.66 3.30
CA LYS A 79 12.17 -0.50 3.01
C LYS A 79 12.63 0.91 3.35
N LYS A 80 13.82 1.01 3.92
CA LYS A 80 14.39 2.29 4.32
C LYS A 80 14.52 3.30 3.19
N GLU A 81 14.95 2.86 2.01
CA GLU A 81 15.13 3.73 0.83
C GLU A 81 13.81 4.36 0.34
N TRP A 82 12.66 3.83 0.78
CA TRP A 82 11.32 4.29 0.40
C TRP A 82 10.69 5.25 1.41
N GLU A 83 11.24 5.40 2.62
CA GLU A 83 10.62 6.17 3.71
C GLU A 83 10.37 7.65 3.36
N GLU A 84 11.24 8.23 2.52
CA GLU A 84 11.14 9.63 2.09
C GLU A 84 10.25 9.84 0.86
N LYS A 85 9.72 8.76 0.26
CA LYS A 85 8.77 8.88 -0.86
C LYS A 85 7.43 9.43 -0.35
N PRO A 86 6.85 10.47 -0.98
CA PRO A 86 5.61 11.10 -0.56
C PRO A 86 4.48 10.14 -0.18
N LEU A 87 4.18 9.14 -1.02
CA LEU A 87 3.18 8.11 -0.71
C LEU A 87 3.48 7.40 0.61
N ILE A 88 4.71 6.94 0.79
CA ILE A 88 5.13 6.16 1.95
C ILE A 88 5.14 7.03 3.20
N LYS A 89 5.75 8.20 3.12
CA LYS A 89 5.88 9.17 4.21
C LYS A 89 4.55 9.66 4.74
N HIS A 90 3.59 9.92 3.86
CA HIS A 90 2.33 10.57 4.25
C HIS A 90 1.17 9.60 4.43
N ILE A 91 1.22 8.40 3.84
CA ILE A 91 0.14 7.41 3.93
C ILE A 91 0.56 6.20 4.76
N PHE A 92 1.68 5.55 4.44
CA PHE A 92 2.04 4.28 5.07
C PHE A 92 2.68 4.44 6.46
N ILE A 93 3.70 5.29 6.61
CA ILE A 93 4.39 5.49 7.89
C ILE A 93 3.43 5.90 9.01
N PRO A 94 2.51 6.88 8.83
CA PRO A 94 1.60 7.28 9.90
C PRO A 94 0.61 6.19 10.34
N ASN A 95 0.38 5.19 9.49
CA ASN A 95 -0.53 4.06 9.74
C ASN A 95 0.22 2.76 10.07
N SER A 96 1.54 2.83 10.27
CA SER A 96 2.40 1.69 10.60
C SER A 96 2.87 1.74 12.04
N LEU A 97 3.31 0.59 12.56
CA LEU A 97 3.99 0.51 13.85
C LEU A 97 5.50 0.63 13.63
N LEU A 98 6.14 1.56 14.34
CA LEU A 98 7.60 1.60 14.43
C LEU A 98 8.06 0.49 15.37
N VAL A 99 8.86 -0.43 14.85
CA VAL A 99 9.35 -1.59 15.58
C VAL A 99 10.82 -1.85 15.25
N ALA A 100 11.59 -2.24 16.25
CA ALA A 100 12.98 -2.66 16.13
C ALA A 100 13.08 -4.21 16.04
N PRO A 101 14.24 -4.79 15.65
CA PRO A 101 14.32 -6.22 15.29
C PRO A 101 13.90 -7.22 16.38
N LYS A 102 13.98 -6.84 17.67
CA LYS A 102 13.64 -7.74 18.79
C LYS A 102 12.17 -7.67 19.20
N HIS A 103 11.36 -6.82 18.56
CA HIS A 103 9.94 -6.68 18.91
C HIS A 103 9.20 -8.03 18.90
N ARG A 104 8.17 -8.11 19.74
CA ARG A 104 7.29 -9.27 19.87
C ARG A 104 5.85 -8.85 19.63
N VAL A 105 5.20 -9.52 18.68
CA VAL A 105 3.76 -9.40 18.48
C VAL A 105 3.06 -10.25 19.54
N GLU A 106 2.41 -9.59 20.50
CA GLU A 106 1.72 -10.25 21.62
C GLU A 106 0.26 -10.58 21.28
N SER A 107 -0.37 -9.76 20.43
CA SER A 107 -1.71 -10.00 19.91
C SER A 107 -1.90 -9.30 18.57
N VAL A 108 -2.74 -9.87 17.71
CA VAL A 108 -3.17 -9.29 16.44
C VAL A 108 -4.66 -8.97 16.46
N LEU A 109 -5.47 -9.80 17.15
CA LEU A 109 -6.92 -9.65 17.26
C LEU A 109 -7.35 -9.62 18.73
N PRO A 110 -8.26 -8.71 19.13
CA PRO A 110 -8.96 -7.72 18.32
C PRO A 110 -8.14 -6.45 18.01
N LYS A 111 -6.95 -6.33 18.61
CA LYS A 111 -6.05 -5.18 18.46
C LYS A 111 -4.62 -5.68 18.35
N ILE A 112 -3.84 -5.01 17.51
CA ILE A 112 -2.40 -5.26 17.42
C ILE A 112 -1.73 -4.73 18.70
N VAL A 113 -1.04 -5.62 19.40
CA VAL A 113 -0.21 -5.31 20.58
C VAL A 113 1.20 -5.79 20.28
N VAL A 114 2.14 -4.84 20.32
CA VAL A 114 3.57 -5.10 20.10
C VAL A 114 4.34 -4.66 21.33
N ASN A 115 5.21 -5.54 21.83
CA ASN A 115 6.18 -5.24 22.85
C ASN A 115 7.55 -5.05 22.20
N ASP A 116 8.09 -3.85 22.32
CA ASP A 116 9.38 -3.47 21.79
C ASP A 116 10.26 -2.76 22.83
N GLN A 117 10.04 -3.04 24.12
CA GLN A 117 10.78 -2.45 25.22
C GLN A 117 12.07 -3.22 25.50
N PHE A 118 12.94 -3.31 24.50
CA PHE A 118 14.25 -3.95 24.60
C PHE A 118 15.37 -2.92 24.53
N GLU A 119 16.55 -3.28 25.03
CA GLU A 119 17.75 -2.46 24.84
C GLU A 119 18.27 -2.63 23.40
N TYR A 120 18.50 -1.48 22.77
CA TYR A 120 19.03 -1.33 21.42
C TYR A 120 20.24 -0.41 21.46
N ASP A 121 21.24 -0.74 20.64
CA ASP A 121 22.36 0.16 20.40
C ASP A 121 21.86 1.35 19.57
N ASP A 122 22.40 2.54 19.84
CA ASP A 122 22.17 3.74 19.03
C ASP A 122 23.00 3.65 17.73
N LYS A 123 22.63 2.69 16.89
CA LYS A 123 23.26 2.39 15.61
C LYS A 123 22.18 2.28 14.55
N GLU A 124 22.44 2.92 13.43
CA GLU A 124 21.67 2.76 12.21
C GLU A 124 21.96 1.39 11.55
N ILE A 125 20.90 0.64 11.22
CA ILE A 125 20.98 -0.66 10.55
C ILE A 125 20.36 -0.62 9.15
N SER A 126 20.79 -1.52 8.27
CA SER A 126 20.19 -1.71 6.93
C SER A 126 18.98 -2.64 6.99
N ASP A 127 18.20 -2.70 5.90
CA ASP A 127 17.06 -3.62 5.77
C ASP A 127 17.52 -5.09 5.85
N GLU A 128 18.70 -5.42 5.30
CA GLU A 128 19.31 -6.76 5.40
C GLU A 128 19.75 -7.09 6.82
N GLU A 129 20.40 -6.16 7.52
CA GLU A 129 20.79 -6.35 8.92
C GLU A 129 19.55 -6.52 9.82
N TYR A 130 18.48 -5.74 9.57
CA TYR A 130 17.19 -5.91 10.23
C TYR A 130 16.62 -7.32 9.99
N TYR A 131 16.64 -7.78 8.73
CA TYR A 131 16.16 -9.12 8.35
C TYR A 131 16.92 -10.21 9.11
N GLU A 132 18.25 -10.17 9.12
CA GLU A 132 19.09 -11.16 9.79
C GLU A 132 18.84 -11.19 11.31
N LEU A 133 18.79 -10.03 11.96
CA LEU A 133 18.51 -9.92 13.39
C LEU A 133 17.12 -10.47 13.74
N ARG A 134 16.15 -10.22 12.87
CA ARG A 134 14.76 -10.67 13.09
C ARG A 134 14.58 -12.17 12.84
N GLN A 135 15.38 -12.81 11.98
CA GLN A 135 15.37 -14.27 11.78
C GLN A 135 16.01 -15.05 12.93
N ASN A 136 17.08 -14.50 13.54
CA ASN A 136 17.86 -15.15 14.60
C ASN A 136 17.21 -15.06 16.01
N ARG A 137 15.88 -15.16 16.07
CA ARG A 137 15.06 -15.02 17.29
C ARG A 137 15.42 -15.98 18.42
#